data_AF-A0A0N4Z4Y1-F1
#
_entry.id   AF-A0A0N4Z4Y1-F1
#
_cell.length_a   1.000
_cell.length_b   1.000
_cell.length_c   1.000
_cell.angle_alpha   90.00
_cell.angle_beta   90.00
_cell.angle_gamma   90.00
#
_symmetry.space_group_name_H-M   'P 1'
#
loop_
_entity.id
_entity.type
_entity.pdbx_description
1 polymer ?
#
loop_
_entity_poly.entity_id
_entity_poly.type
_entity_poly.pdbx_seq_one_letter_code
_entity_poly.pdbx_strand_id
1 'polypeptide(L)'
;MVEESSKNPESIDFYPFAYALYNDFLHKRCWYCLDEKTKVNSLSRCSGCHVALFCNTECQRLGWKDHMYECKAFRNIKDIEIPDIEVRLLGRIVTRQKLIIKNKDTKIADFYKDRTSQRNIMEIWHHKNEIQRDNRAMAKFNSIYERLVKFYGESNLLPMNDIFELHCRDFINRHAISDKAYLTEIGKGLYLDLCAYDHSCRPNAIYVCNGFVATLRALGTSVNLLDKSTTFYSYIDLFVCKQQRRKLLKDTWYFNCECERCQDDSEHILTSIVCPTCVNNPEKFKRVPITLWGNRNKKDDKLTCLECNNVVPQETVLEALKGMRFIDDILERGEVEEMTTPNAIQFLEGLLTRFATILPVVNVYYTKIVQALIPFINSEDAAKLLDLHAMAEPSLRICFPSNHPAIAFHLRNIGIFYQKLGQLDKSKKYFEESLKMLNISLPKNHSMTLDVTVLLEKVNDEILRISTNNDTNDIQLNTKNALNNSDSTEDVAKNFENITMNDVNNDKETTPSSINDDEFPLMELISESQCKPIKKLEAQDSLTEMFNEDTLDIPNLKYNLQEKMSNNKTKLNIEESEDEFPLEDLIPEDQRKPKKLPLPEKAKQDELFMMHSEEVDDLPELVKEED
;
A
#
# COMPACT_ATOMS: atom_id res chain seq x y z
N MET A 1 9.25 32.36 -35.91
CA MET A 1 9.71 31.54 -34.76
C MET A 1 8.45 31.19 -34.00
N VAL A 2 7.94 29.98 -34.23
CA VAL A 2 6.81 29.45 -33.46
C VAL A 2 7.39 29.14 -32.09
N GLU A 3 6.91 29.81 -31.05
CA GLU A 3 7.20 29.43 -29.68
C GLU A 3 6.80 27.97 -29.52
N GLU A 4 7.78 27.07 -29.40
CA GLU A 4 7.55 25.73 -28.86
C GLU A 4 6.96 25.96 -27.47
N SER A 5 5.63 25.83 -27.34
CA SER A 5 4.99 25.73 -26.04
C SER A 5 5.70 24.60 -25.30
N SER A 6 6.51 24.92 -24.29
CA SER A 6 7.25 23.92 -23.54
C SER A 6 6.22 22.95 -22.95
N LYS A 7 6.06 21.78 -23.55
CA LYS A 7 5.18 20.75 -22.98
C LYS A 7 5.68 20.48 -21.57
N ASN A 8 4.78 20.54 -20.60
CA ASN A 8 5.10 20.17 -19.23
C ASN A 8 5.74 18.77 -19.23
N PRO A 9 6.82 18.56 -18.45
CA PRO A 9 7.48 17.26 -18.44
C PRO A 9 6.52 16.19 -17.91
N GLU A 10 6.47 15.05 -18.59
CA GLU A 10 5.68 13.89 -18.15
C GLU A 10 6.26 13.25 -16.88
N SER A 11 7.55 13.47 -16.61
CA SER A 11 8.23 13.03 -15.40
C SER A 11 9.43 13.90 -15.04
N ILE A 12 9.80 13.92 -13.76
CA ILE A 12 10.98 14.63 -13.24
C ILE A 12 11.81 13.67 -12.39
N ASP A 13 13.11 13.59 -12.65
CA ASP A 13 14.04 12.76 -11.89
C ASP A 13 14.69 13.55 -10.75
N PHE A 14 14.83 12.89 -9.60
CA PHE A 14 15.42 13.42 -8.39
C PHE A 14 16.54 12.51 -7.90
N TYR A 15 17.71 13.11 -7.68
CA TYR A 15 18.89 12.44 -7.14
C TYR A 15 19.04 12.74 -5.65
N PRO A 16 19.31 11.75 -4.80
CA PRO A 16 19.34 11.94 -3.37
C PRO A 16 20.59 12.73 -2.93
N PHE A 17 20.44 13.51 -1.87
CA PHE A 17 21.56 14.04 -1.10
C PHE A 17 22.32 12.93 -0.39
N ALA A 18 21.59 11.97 0.18
CA ALA A 18 22.11 10.75 0.79
C ALA A 18 21.04 9.67 0.76
N TYR A 19 21.45 8.40 0.79
CA TYR A 19 20.54 7.26 0.83
C TYR A 19 21.22 6.06 1.50
N ALA A 20 20.41 5.10 1.97
CA ALA A 20 20.87 3.85 2.55
C ALA A 20 19.84 2.73 2.30
N LEU A 21 20.33 1.49 2.15
CA LEU A 21 19.50 0.28 2.12
C LEU A 21 19.05 -0.12 3.53
N TYR A 22 17.94 -0.85 3.68
CA TYR A 22 17.68 -1.62 4.91
C TYR A 22 18.69 -2.75 5.09
N ASN A 23 18.85 -3.21 6.34
CA ASN A 23 19.80 -4.27 6.70
C ASN A 23 19.56 -5.55 5.88
N ASP A 24 18.30 -5.91 5.66
CA ASP A 24 17.89 -7.12 4.95
C ASP A 24 18.31 -7.13 3.48
N PHE A 25 18.55 -5.96 2.88
CA PHE A 25 18.99 -5.86 1.48
C PHE A 25 20.51 -5.66 1.32
N LEU A 26 21.26 -5.48 2.41
CA LEU A 26 22.71 -5.22 2.34
C LEU A 26 23.50 -6.36 1.69
N HIS A 27 22.99 -7.59 1.74
CA HIS A 27 23.66 -8.78 1.20
C HIS A 27 23.20 -9.17 -0.21
N LYS A 28 22.17 -8.52 -0.75
CA LYS A 28 21.57 -8.82 -2.08
C LYS A 28 21.76 -7.71 -3.10
N ARG A 29 21.92 -6.45 -2.65
CA ARG A 29 21.93 -5.27 -3.51
C ARG A 29 23.27 -4.57 -3.54
N CYS A 30 23.54 -3.90 -4.66
CA CYS A 30 24.69 -2.98 -4.77
C CYS A 30 24.52 -1.78 -3.84
N TRP A 31 25.54 -1.47 -3.04
CA TRP A 31 25.51 -0.36 -2.07
C TRP A 31 25.61 1.02 -2.71
N TYR A 32 25.92 1.08 -4.01
CA TYR A 32 25.80 2.29 -4.80
C TYR A 32 24.48 2.31 -5.56
N CYS A 33 24.32 1.58 -6.66
CA CYS A 33 23.15 1.71 -7.53
C CYS A 33 21.87 1.05 -7.03
N LEU A 34 21.90 0.34 -5.90
CA LEU A 34 20.76 -0.39 -5.30
C LEU A 34 20.20 -1.54 -6.15
N ASP A 35 20.80 -1.80 -7.29
CA ASP A 35 20.38 -2.88 -8.18
C ASP A 35 20.66 -4.24 -7.55
N GLU A 36 19.75 -5.17 -7.82
CA GLU A 36 19.86 -6.57 -7.42
C GLU A 36 20.33 -7.36 -8.62
N LYS A 37 21.60 -7.78 -8.61
CA LYS A 37 22.07 -8.63 -9.68
C LYS A 37 21.71 -10.08 -9.37
N THR A 38 20.68 -10.55 -10.05
CA THR A 38 20.07 -11.88 -9.89
C THR A 38 20.95 -13.06 -10.31
N LYS A 39 22.08 -12.82 -11.01
CA LYS A 39 23.06 -13.87 -11.32
C LYS A 39 23.98 -14.13 -10.11
N VAL A 40 24.12 -15.39 -9.72
CA VAL A 40 25.06 -15.85 -8.67
C VAL A 40 26.47 -15.26 -8.92
N ASN A 41 27.09 -14.66 -7.89
CA ASN A 41 28.44 -14.06 -7.91
C ASN A 41 28.65 -12.80 -8.78
N SER A 42 27.59 -12.07 -9.11
CA SER A 42 27.69 -10.87 -9.96
C SER A 42 28.07 -9.56 -9.23
N LEU A 43 28.05 -9.56 -7.88
CA LEU A 43 28.46 -8.44 -7.02
C LEU A 43 29.84 -8.69 -6.39
N SER A 44 30.69 -7.68 -6.42
CA SER A 44 32.04 -7.70 -5.83
C SER A 44 32.03 -7.10 -4.43
N ARG A 45 32.67 -7.79 -3.48
CA ARG A 45 32.87 -7.28 -2.11
C ARG A 45 33.98 -6.23 -2.08
N CYS A 46 33.80 -5.21 -1.24
CA CYS A 46 34.87 -4.28 -0.90
C CYS A 46 36.06 -5.06 -0.30
N SER A 47 37.26 -4.87 -0.84
CA SER A 47 38.49 -5.46 -0.29
C SER A 47 38.87 -4.91 1.08
N GLY A 48 38.33 -3.75 1.45
CA GLY A 48 38.59 -3.10 2.74
C GLY A 48 37.82 -3.73 3.90
N CYS A 49 36.50 -3.88 3.77
CA CYS A 49 35.65 -4.38 4.86
C CYS A 49 35.14 -5.81 4.64
N HIS A 50 35.17 -6.31 3.40
CA HIS A 50 34.55 -7.57 2.98
C HIS A 50 33.02 -7.68 3.19
N VAL A 51 32.35 -6.56 3.51
CA VAL A 51 30.90 -6.50 3.73
C VAL A 51 30.18 -5.83 2.55
N ALA A 52 30.58 -4.60 2.20
CA ALA A 52 29.89 -3.82 1.17
C ALA A 52 29.97 -4.48 -0.21
N LEU A 53 28.86 -4.47 -0.94
CA LEU A 53 28.70 -5.09 -2.26
C LEU A 53 28.57 -4.05 -3.37
N PHE A 54 29.25 -4.26 -4.49
CA PHE A 54 29.23 -3.36 -5.64
C PHE A 54 29.11 -4.12 -6.96
N CYS A 55 28.37 -3.57 -7.93
CA CYS A 55 28.22 -4.16 -9.25
C CYS A 55 29.53 -4.30 -10.03
N ASN A 56 30.42 -3.32 -9.87
CA ASN A 56 31.68 -3.18 -10.60
C ASN A 56 32.54 -2.08 -9.94
N THR A 57 33.74 -1.85 -10.47
CA THR A 57 34.69 -0.84 -10.00
C THR A 57 34.10 0.57 -10.02
N GLU A 58 33.24 0.90 -10.99
CA GLU A 58 32.61 2.23 -11.07
C GLU A 58 31.61 2.45 -9.92
N CYS A 59 30.75 1.47 -9.63
CA CYS A 59 29.86 1.51 -8.47
C CYS A 59 30.65 1.61 -7.15
N GLN A 60 31.76 0.87 -7.03
CA GLN A 60 32.62 0.97 -5.85
C GLN A 60 33.25 2.36 -5.71
N ARG A 61 33.76 2.93 -6.81
CA ARG A 61 34.37 4.27 -6.84
C ARG A 61 33.36 5.35 -6.47
N LEU A 62 32.14 5.29 -7.02
CA LEU A 62 31.09 6.25 -6.76
C LEU A 62 30.54 6.14 -5.33
N GLY A 63 30.29 4.92 -4.85
CA GLY A 63 29.81 4.63 -3.50
C GLY A 63 30.87 4.83 -2.40
N TRP A 64 32.15 4.94 -2.76
CA TRP A 64 33.24 5.14 -1.80
C TRP A 64 33.06 6.41 -0.95
N LYS A 65 32.41 7.46 -1.48
CA LYS A 65 32.20 8.74 -0.78
C LYS A 65 31.43 8.57 0.53
N ASP A 66 30.43 7.70 0.52
CA ASP A 66 29.64 7.35 1.70
C ASP A 66 30.33 6.21 2.46
N HIS A 67 30.70 5.15 1.74
CA HIS A 67 31.25 3.93 2.34
C HIS A 67 32.59 4.15 3.06
N MET A 68 33.43 5.11 2.67
CA MET A 68 34.74 5.32 3.30
C MET A 68 34.66 5.59 4.80
N TYR A 69 33.59 6.24 5.26
CA TYR A 69 33.35 6.53 6.67
C TYR A 69 32.82 5.32 7.44
N GLU A 70 32.20 4.37 6.74
CA GLU A 70 31.62 3.16 7.30
C GLU A 70 32.58 1.95 7.23
N CYS A 71 33.50 1.94 6.27
CA CYS A 71 34.31 0.79 5.89
C CYS A 71 35.12 0.21 7.05
N LYS A 72 35.75 1.07 7.86
CA LYS A 72 36.51 0.64 9.03
C LYS A 72 35.60 0.00 10.08
N ALA A 73 34.40 0.55 10.30
CA ALA A 73 33.44 -0.01 11.25
C ALA A 73 32.92 -1.37 10.77
N PHE A 74 32.59 -1.48 9.48
CA PHE A 74 32.18 -2.75 8.86
C PHE A 74 33.25 -3.84 8.90
N ARG A 75 34.55 -3.48 8.81
CA ARG A 75 35.64 -4.46 8.97
C ARG A 75 35.62 -5.16 10.33
N ASN A 76 35.16 -4.46 11.37
CA ASN A 76 35.15 -4.93 12.74
C ASN A 76 33.76 -5.41 13.19
N ILE A 77 32.87 -5.72 12.25
CA ILE A 77 31.45 -5.99 12.56
C ILE A 77 31.21 -7.26 13.38
N LYS A 78 32.21 -8.14 13.50
CA LYS A 78 32.13 -9.27 14.45
C LYS A 78 31.96 -8.82 15.90
N ASP A 79 32.34 -7.57 16.21
CA ASP A 79 32.25 -6.97 17.53
C ASP A 79 31.12 -5.91 17.64
N ILE A 80 30.40 -5.63 16.54
CA ILE A 80 29.43 -4.53 16.44
C ILE A 80 28.19 -5.01 15.67
N GLU A 81 27.01 -4.87 16.26
CA GLU A 81 25.75 -5.03 15.53
C GLU A 81 25.64 -4.01 14.38
N ILE A 82 25.20 -4.44 13.20
CA ILE A 82 25.01 -3.54 12.06
C ILE A 82 23.96 -2.48 12.44
N PRO A 83 24.31 -1.18 12.49
CA PRO A 83 23.30 -0.18 12.80
C PRO A 83 22.19 -0.18 11.75
N ASP A 84 20.99 0.13 12.22
CA ASP A 84 19.83 0.26 11.33
C ASP A 84 19.99 1.43 10.35
N ILE A 85 18.99 1.55 9.49
CA ILE A 85 18.96 2.54 8.44
C ILE A 85 18.97 3.98 8.97
N GLU A 86 18.38 4.25 10.15
CA GLU A 86 18.30 5.61 10.71
C GLU A 86 19.70 6.11 11.08
N VAL A 87 20.52 5.25 11.69
CA VAL A 87 21.91 5.57 12.02
C VAL A 87 22.77 5.72 10.75
N ARG A 88 22.65 4.76 9.81
CA ARG A 88 23.48 4.76 8.60
C ARG A 88 23.18 5.95 7.70
N LEU A 89 21.91 6.26 7.45
CA LEU A 89 21.50 7.39 6.62
C LEU A 89 21.92 8.73 7.25
N LEU A 90 21.65 8.92 8.55
CA LEU A 90 22.04 10.15 9.25
C LEU A 90 23.56 10.39 9.19
N GLY A 91 24.37 9.35 9.35
CA GLY A 91 25.82 9.48 9.24
C GLY A 91 26.31 9.86 7.85
N ARG A 92 25.69 9.33 6.78
CA ARG A 92 25.95 9.78 5.40
C ARG A 92 25.58 11.25 5.22
N ILE A 93 24.43 11.69 5.75
CA ILE A 93 24.00 13.09 5.71
C ILE A 93 25.02 13.99 6.43
N VAL A 94 25.39 13.65 7.67
CA VAL A 94 26.31 14.43 8.50
C VAL A 94 27.70 14.52 7.88
N THR A 95 28.25 13.40 7.40
CA THR A 95 29.59 13.37 6.79
C THR A 95 29.62 14.15 5.47
N ARG A 96 28.55 14.08 4.67
CA ARG A 96 28.41 14.87 3.45
C ARG A 96 28.29 16.36 3.75
N GLN A 97 27.46 16.74 4.71
CA GLN A 97 27.32 18.14 5.13
C GLN A 97 28.63 18.72 5.68
N LYS A 98 29.39 17.90 6.43
CA LYS A 98 30.72 18.28 6.91
C LYS A 98 31.71 18.54 5.77
N LEU A 99 31.64 17.79 4.68
CA LEU A 99 32.47 18.04 3.49
C LEU A 99 32.09 19.37 2.82
N ILE A 100 30.80 19.66 2.71
CA ILE A 100 30.26 20.90 2.13
C ILE A 100 30.68 22.12 2.96
N ILE A 101 30.48 22.10 4.28
CA ILE A 101 30.88 23.20 5.19
C ILE A 101 32.39 23.49 5.08
N LYS A 102 33.20 22.46 4.83
CA LYS A 102 34.66 22.59 4.67
C LYS A 102 35.09 22.91 3.23
N ASN A 103 34.15 23.16 2.31
CA ASN A 103 34.39 23.36 0.88
C ASN A 103 35.24 22.24 0.24
N LYS A 104 35.13 21.01 0.75
CA LYS A 104 35.88 19.84 0.25
C LYS A 104 35.13 19.10 -0.85
N ASP A 105 33.81 19.28 -0.93
CA ASP A 105 32.95 18.77 -1.99
C ASP A 105 33.39 19.27 -3.38
N THR A 106 33.78 20.54 -3.50
CA THR A 106 34.29 21.15 -4.75
C THR A 106 35.55 20.48 -5.31
N LYS A 107 36.29 19.74 -4.48
CA LYS A 107 37.50 19.00 -4.86
C LYS A 107 37.22 17.59 -5.33
N ILE A 108 35.98 17.13 -5.20
CA ILE A 108 35.55 15.79 -5.56
C ILE A 108 34.73 15.93 -6.84
N ALA A 109 35.35 15.62 -7.99
CA ALA A 109 34.81 15.88 -9.32
C ALA A 109 33.38 15.37 -9.55
N ASP A 110 33.00 14.30 -8.86
CA ASP A 110 31.73 13.59 -9.00
C ASP A 110 30.87 13.66 -7.72
N PHE A 111 31.14 14.60 -6.81
CA PHE A 111 30.34 14.77 -5.58
C PHE A 111 28.87 15.09 -5.85
N TYR A 112 28.62 15.81 -6.94
CA TYR A 112 27.31 16.15 -7.47
C TYR A 112 27.00 15.39 -8.77
N LYS A 113 27.57 14.19 -8.97
CA LYS A 113 27.27 13.38 -10.15
C LYS A 113 25.76 13.22 -10.28
N ASP A 114 25.23 13.71 -11.39
CA ASP A 114 23.81 13.74 -11.78
C ASP A 114 22.87 14.52 -10.82
N ARG A 115 23.37 15.06 -9.70
CA ARG A 115 22.58 15.90 -8.79
C ARG A 115 22.49 17.33 -9.31
N THR A 116 21.30 17.71 -9.76
CA THR A 116 20.99 19.05 -10.28
C THR A 116 20.44 20.02 -9.23
N SER A 117 20.04 19.51 -8.07
CA SER A 117 19.47 20.32 -6.99
C SER A 117 20.40 21.45 -6.55
N GLN A 118 19.84 22.67 -6.55
CA GLN A 118 20.49 23.87 -6.03
C GLN A 118 20.10 24.16 -4.57
N ARG A 119 19.20 23.34 -4.01
CA ARG A 119 18.67 23.53 -2.65
C ARG A 119 19.70 23.09 -1.61
N ASN A 120 19.84 23.88 -0.55
CA ASN A 120 20.66 23.50 0.59
C ASN A 120 19.87 22.61 1.55
N ILE A 121 20.52 21.63 2.18
CA ILE A 121 19.87 20.81 3.22
C ILE A 121 19.36 21.65 4.40
N MET A 122 19.96 22.81 4.66
CA MET A 122 19.49 23.72 5.71
C MET A 122 18.22 24.51 5.32
N GLU A 123 17.73 24.37 4.08
CA GLU A 123 16.52 25.04 3.57
C GLU A 123 15.28 24.14 3.54
N ILE A 124 15.42 22.82 3.75
CA ILE A 124 14.26 21.92 3.86
C ILE A 124 13.60 22.06 5.24
N TRP A 125 12.37 21.57 5.41
CA TRP A 125 11.65 21.74 6.67
C TRP A 125 12.22 20.84 7.78
N HIS A 126 11.96 21.11 9.07
CA HIS A 126 12.60 20.33 10.14
C HIS A 126 11.80 20.13 11.44
N HIS A 127 10.79 20.95 11.79
CA HIS A 127 10.02 20.79 13.05
C HIS A 127 10.88 20.56 14.32
N LYS A 128 12.02 21.26 14.41
CA LYS A 128 13.02 21.04 15.48
C LYS A 128 12.46 21.37 16.85
N ASN A 129 11.64 22.42 16.94
CA ASN A 129 11.08 22.87 18.22
C ASN A 129 10.03 21.89 18.74
N GLU A 130 9.26 21.28 17.85
CA GLU A 130 8.25 20.27 18.13
C GLU A 130 8.93 18.98 18.59
N ILE A 131 9.91 18.48 17.82
CA ILE A 131 10.70 17.29 18.17
C ILE A 131 11.43 17.50 19.49
N GLN A 132 12.01 18.68 19.74
CA GLN A 132 12.74 18.97 20.97
C GLN A 132 11.86 18.96 22.22
N ARG A 133 10.56 19.25 22.08
CA ARG A 133 9.59 19.20 23.19
C ARG A 133 9.00 17.81 23.39
N ASP A 134 9.11 16.92 22.41
CA ASP A 134 8.67 15.53 22.53
C ASP A 134 9.76 14.68 23.20
N ASN A 135 9.50 14.28 24.45
CA ASN A 135 10.41 13.46 25.24
C ASN A 135 10.71 12.08 24.58
N ARG A 136 9.73 11.47 23.90
CA ARG A 136 9.91 10.18 23.23
C ARG A 136 10.78 10.34 21.99
N ALA A 137 10.54 11.38 21.20
CA ALA A 137 11.37 11.70 20.03
C ALA A 137 12.82 12.03 20.43
N MET A 138 13.01 12.82 21.49
CA MET A 138 14.35 13.13 22.02
C MET A 138 15.07 11.89 22.59
N ALA A 139 14.37 11.00 23.29
CA ALA A 139 14.94 9.74 23.75
C ALA A 139 15.40 8.86 22.57
N LYS A 140 14.58 8.78 21.51
CA LYS A 140 14.94 8.08 20.26
C LYS A 140 16.17 8.71 19.60
N PHE A 141 16.22 10.04 19.48
CA PHE A 141 17.38 10.74 18.94
C PHE A 141 18.67 10.46 19.73
N ASN A 142 18.61 10.51 21.07
CA ASN A 142 19.79 10.25 21.90
C ASN A 142 20.33 8.82 21.67
N SER A 143 19.45 7.82 21.57
CA SER A 143 19.83 6.44 21.23
C SER A 143 20.48 6.34 19.84
N ILE A 144 19.90 7.01 18.83
CA ILE A 144 20.49 7.09 17.47
C ILE A 144 21.87 7.76 17.52
N TYR A 145 22.01 8.86 18.27
CA TYR A 145 23.26 9.61 18.38
C TYR A 145 24.39 8.77 19.00
N GLU A 146 24.13 8.04 20.08
CA GLU A 146 25.11 7.14 20.69
C GLU A 146 25.61 6.07 19.71
N ARG A 147 24.69 5.43 19.00
CA ARG A 147 25.01 4.43 17.96
C ARG A 147 25.75 5.04 16.77
N LEU A 148 25.38 6.26 16.38
CA LEU A 148 26.04 7.02 15.32
C LEU A 148 27.50 7.32 15.67
N VAL A 149 27.77 7.83 16.87
CA VAL A 149 29.12 8.12 17.36
C VAL A 149 29.95 6.84 17.43
N LYS A 150 29.39 5.75 17.95
CA LYS A 150 30.06 4.45 18.01
C LYS A 150 30.44 3.91 16.62
N PHE A 151 29.57 4.08 15.63
CA PHE A 151 29.76 3.51 14.30
C PHE A 151 30.64 4.38 13.38
N TYR A 152 30.35 5.68 13.28
CA TYR A 152 31.08 6.59 12.39
C TYR A 152 32.36 7.16 13.01
N GLY A 153 32.44 7.17 14.35
CA GLY A 153 33.52 7.81 15.10
C GLY A 153 33.37 9.33 15.20
N GLU A 154 33.52 9.87 16.41
CA GLU A 154 33.32 11.28 16.73
C GLU A 154 34.11 12.24 15.81
N SER A 155 35.35 11.88 15.46
CA SER A 155 36.20 12.70 14.57
C SER A 155 35.62 12.92 13.17
N ASN A 156 34.73 12.02 12.72
CA ASN A 156 34.08 12.09 11.41
C ASN A 156 32.77 12.87 11.44
N LEU A 157 32.21 13.14 12.62
CA LEU A 157 30.91 13.76 12.78
C LEU A 157 30.98 15.28 13.00
N LEU A 158 29.81 15.94 12.99
CA LEU A 158 29.60 17.34 13.39
C LEU A 158 29.27 17.41 14.90
N PRO A 159 29.24 18.60 15.51
CA PRO A 159 28.70 18.79 16.87
C PRO A 159 27.28 18.23 17.02
N MET A 160 26.92 17.75 18.23
CA MET A 160 25.62 17.12 18.51
C MET A 160 24.43 18.01 18.13
N ASN A 161 24.51 19.33 18.36
CA ASN A 161 23.43 20.27 18.01
C ASN A 161 23.19 20.35 16.50
N ASP A 162 24.25 20.30 15.69
CA ASP A 162 24.15 20.30 14.22
C ASP A 162 23.61 18.96 13.73
N ILE A 163 24.01 17.85 14.36
CA ILE A 163 23.49 16.52 14.08
C ILE A 163 22.00 16.43 14.42
N PHE A 164 21.57 16.99 15.55
CA PHE A 164 20.17 17.02 15.93
C PHE A 164 19.33 17.78 14.90
N GLU A 165 19.82 18.91 14.40
CA GLU A 165 19.12 19.65 13.35
C GLU A 165 19.05 18.87 12.03
N LEU A 166 20.14 18.21 11.63
CA LEU A 166 20.13 17.33 10.45
C LEU A 166 19.23 16.10 10.63
N HIS A 167 19.16 15.55 11.84
CA HIS A 167 18.23 14.47 12.18
C HIS A 167 16.78 14.91 12.03
N CYS A 168 16.43 16.09 12.55
CA CYS A 168 15.10 16.66 12.39
C CYS A 168 14.73 16.83 10.90
N ARG A 169 15.67 17.32 10.09
CA ARG A 169 15.50 17.46 8.63
C ARG A 169 15.34 16.12 7.93
N ASP A 170 16.19 15.14 8.24
CA ASP A 170 16.07 13.78 7.71
C ASP A 170 14.72 13.14 8.08
N PHE A 171 14.35 13.20 9.35
CA PHE A 171 13.15 12.56 9.88
C PHE A 171 11.88 13.06 9.18
N ILE A 172 11.76 14.36 8.95
CA ILE A 172 10.60 14.97 8.30
C ILE A 172 10.55 14.73 6.79
N ASN A 173 11.71 14.59 6.13
CA ASN A 173 11.79 14.71 4.67
C ASN A 173 12.32 13.48 3.94
N ARG A 174 12.74 12.41 4.62
CA ARG A 174 13.26 11.20 3.96
C ARG A 174 12.16 10.43 3.24
N HIS A 175 12.47 9.96 2.05
CA HIS A 175 11.59 9.20 1.17
C HIS A 175 11.90 7.71 1.25
N ALA A 176 10.86 6.90 1.11
CA ALA A 176 10.98 5.48 0.79
C ALA A 176 11.64 5.30 -0.58
N ILE A 177 12.62 4.42 -0.67
CA ILE A 177 13.19 3.94 -1.94
C ILE A 177 12.60 2.56 -2.18
N SER A 178 11.74 2.45 -3.19
CA SER A 178 11.20 1.17 -3.63
C SER A 178 12.21 0.41 -4.49
N ASP A 179 12.01 -0.90 -4.62
CA ASP A 179 12.60 -1.66 -5.69
C ASP A 179 12.04 -1.21 -7.06
N LYS A 180 12.61 -1.77 -8.14
CA LYS A 180 12.25 -1.40 -9.51
C LYS A 180 10.82 -1.78 -9.88
N ALA A 181 10.23 -2.78 -9.20
CA ALA A 181 8.84 -3.19 -9.43
C ALA A 181 7.83 -2.30 -8.68
N TYR A 182 8.29 -1.35 -7.85
CA TYR A 182 7.42 -0.51 -7.02
C TYR A 182 6.57 -1.33 -6.02
N LEU A 183 7.15 -2.40 -5.46
CA LEU A 183 6.45 -3.32 -4.56
C LEU A 183 7.02 -3.30 -3.14
N THR A 184 8.35 -3.21 -3.03
CA THR A 184 9.04 -3.39 -1.75
C THR A 184 9.90 -2.19 -1.44
N GLU A 185 9.77 -1.64 -0.24
CA GLU A 185 10.68 -0.61 0.23
C GLU A 185 12.05 -1.23 0.58
N ILE A 186 13.08 -0.88 -0.18
CA ILE A 186 14.44 -1.43 -0.03
C ILE A 186 15.39 -0.50 0.73
N GLY A 187 15.00 0.75 0.94
CA GLY A 187 15.81 1.73 1.64
C GLY A 187 15.12 3.09 1.81
N LYS A 188 15.91 4.07 2.27
CA LYS A 188 15.49 5.46 2.47
C LYS A 188 16.49 6.40 1.81
N GLY A 189 16.00 7.52 1.28
CA GLY A 189 16.83 8.57 0.70
C GLY A 189 16.28 9.96 1.00
N LEU A 190 17.17 10.96 1.07
CA LEU A 190 16.81 12.36 1.27
C LEU A 190 16.95 13.13 -0.04
N TYR A 191 15.84 13.54 -0.65
CA TYR A 191 15.80 14.15 -1.99
C TYR A 191 15.38 15.62 -1.93
N LEU A 192 16.34 16.54 -1.83
CA LEU A 192 16.08 17.94 -1.43
C LEU A 192 15.02 18.67 -2.28
N ASP A 193 14.99 18.45 -3.59
CA ASP A 193 14.01 19.08 -4.47
C ASP A 193 12.65 18.35 -4.47
N LEU A 194 12.62 17.04 -4.21
CA LEU A 194 11.38 16.28 -4.03
C LEU A 194 10.69 16.64 -2.71
N CYS A 195 11.46 17.05 -1.69
CA CYS A 195 10.94 17.60 -0.43
C CYS A 195 10.16 18.92 -0.62
N ALA A 196 10.13 19.48 -1.83
CA ALA A 196 9.39 20.71 -2.11
C ALA A 196 7.92 20.48 -2.50
N TYR A 197 7.50 19.22 -2.68
CA TYR A 197 6.14 18.86 -3.04
C TYR A 197 5.35 18.45 -1.79
N ASP A 198 4.17 19.04 -1.62
CA ASP A 198 3.34 18.81 -0.45
C ASP A 198 2.52 17.52 -0.56
N HIS A 199 1.99 17.12 0.60
CA HIS A 199 1.11 15.97 0.72
C HIS A 199 -0.32 16.24 0.24
N SER A 200 -0.92 15.24 -0.40
CA SER A 200 -2.37 15.10 -0.47
C SER A 200 -2.77 13.63 -0.29
N CYS A 201 -3.87 13.36 0.43
CA CYS A 201 -4.48 12.03 0.47
C CYS A 201 -5.20 11.68 -0.85
N ARG A 202 -5.39 12.67 -1.74
CA ARG A 202 -5.80 12.50 -3.14
C ARG A 202 -4.68 13.07 -4.03
N PRO A 203 -3.53 12.39 -4.13
CA PRO A 203 -2.41 12.93 -4.88
C PRO A 203 -2.69 12.90 -6.38
N ASN A 204 -2.12 13.87 -7.10
CA ASN A 204 -2.16 13.93 -8.56
C ASN A 204 -0.80 13.56 -9.19
N ALA A 205 0.19 13.19 -8.37
CA ALA A 205 1.45 12.65 -8.79
C ALA A 205 1.87 11.46 -7.90
N ILE A 206 2.73 10.62 -8.44
CA ILE A 206 3.35 9.48 -7.77
C ILE A 206 4.85 9.51 -8.09
N TYR A 207 5.69 9.03 -7.18
CA TYR A 207 7.09 8.80 -7.52
C TYR A 207 7.41 7.31 -7.48
N VAL A 208 8.26 6.88 -8.40
CA VAL A 208 8.80 5.51 -8.47
C VAL A 208 10.32 5.56 -8.41
N CYS A 209 10.96 4.45 -8.02
CA CYS A 209 12.41 4.39 -7.91
C CYS A 209 13.04 3.52 -9.00
N ASN A 210 14.12 4.01 -9.58
CA ASN A 210 15.05 3.21 -10.38
C ASN A 210 16.42 3.25 -9.72
N GLY A 211 16.74 2.21 -8.95
CA GLY A 211 17.84 2.27 -8.00
C GLY A 211 17.59 3.35 -6.96
N PHE A 212 18.54 4.27 -6.78
CA PHE A 212 18.37 5.42 -5.87
C PHE A 212 17.74 6.65 -6.54
N VAL A 213 17.43 6.62 -7.83
CA VAL A 213 16.81 7.77 -8.51
C VAL A 213 15.30 7.72 -8.30
N ALA A 214 14.70 8.79 -7.77
CA ALA A 214 13.26 8.91 -7.63
C ALA A 214 12.69 9.69 -8.83
N THR A 215 11.73 9.13 -9.54
CA THR A 215 11.09 9.73 -10.71
C THR A 215 9.65 10.07 -10.38
N LEU A 216 9.33 11.36 -10.26
CA LEU A 216 7.96 11.85 -10.09
C LEU A 216 7.23 11.80 -11.43
N ARG A 217 6.02 11.27 -11.45
CA ARG A 217 5.15 11.13 -12.63
C ARG A 217 3.76 11.66 -12.32
N ALA A 218 3.15 12.28 -13.32
CA ALA A 218 1.78 12.75 -13.24
C ALA A 218 0.78 11.58 -13.26
N LEU A 219 -0.28 11.66 -12.46
CA LEU A 219 -1.41 10.74 -12.48
C LEU A 219 -2.56 11.23 -13.38
N GLY A 220 -2.32 12.28 -14.18
CA GLY A 220 -3.28 12.82 -15.13
C GLY A 220 -2.61 13.76 -16.13
N THR A 221 -3.17 13.90 -17.33
CA THR A 221 -2.59 14.69 -18.43
C THR A 221 -2.61 16.20 -18.17
N SER A 222 -3.44 16.68 -17.23
CA SER A 222 -3.55 18.08 -16.84
C SER A 222 -2.54 18.52 -15.78
N VAL A 223 -1.77 17.60 -15.20
CA VAL A 223 -0.87 17.90 -14.07
C VAL A 223 0.40 18.58 -14.58
N ASN A 224 0.74 19.73 -14.00
CA ASN A 224 1.99 20.42 -14.26
C ASN A 224 3.01 20.10 -13.15
N LEU A 225 3.87 19.11 -13.37
CA LEU A 225 4.88 18.70 -12.38
C LEU A 225 5.87 19.80 -11.98
N LEU A 226 6.02 20.87 -12.77
CA LEU A 226 6.89 21.99 -12.42
C LEU A 226 6.25 22.95 -11.41
N ASP A 227 4.92 22.94 -11.30
CA ASP A 227 4.17 23.71 -10.33
C ASP A 227 3.98 22.91 -9.03
N LYS A 228 4.91 23.14 -8.10
CA LYS A 228 4.92 22.53 -6.77
C LYS A 228 3.73 22.92 -5.90
N SER A 229 3.05 24.02 -6.22
CA SER A 229 1.88 24.49 -5.44
C SER A 229 0.61 23.74 -5.78
N THR A 230 0.57 23.06 -6.93
CA THR A 230 -0.57 22.28 -7.42
C THR A 230 -0.27 20.80 -7.60
N THR A 231 1.00 20.40 -7.45
CA THR A 231 1.44 19.00 -7.56
C THR A 231 1.65 18.38 -6.19
N PHE A 232 0.95 17.28 -5.93
CA PHE A 232 0.96 16.58 -4.64
C PHE A 232 1.22 15.09 -4.83
N TYR A 233 2.06 14.52 -3.97
CA TYR A 233 2.20 13.07 -3.81
C TYR A 233 1.81 12.65 -2.39
N SER A 234 1.60 11.35 -2.13
CA SER A 234 1.26 10.89 -0.78
C SER A 234 2.50 10.61 0.07
N TYR A 235 2.50 11.03 1.33
CA TYR A 235 3.58 10.75 2.30
C TYR A 235 3.34 9.44 3.05
N ILE A 236 2.13 8.91 2.94
CA ILE A 236 1.58 7.81 3.72
C ILE A 236 0.92 6.80 2.79
N ASP A 237 0.68 5.60 3.31
CA ASP A 237 -0.23 4.66 2.67
C ASP A 237 -1.64 5.29 2.57
N LEU A 238 -2.30 5.09 1.43
CA LEU A 238 -3.63 5.62 1.16
C LEU A 238 -4.74 4.62 1.50
N PHE A 239 -4.43 3.34 1.69
CA PHE A 239 -5.37 2.26 2.00
C PHE A 239 -5.71 2.16 3.49
N VAL A 240 -6.10 3.29 4.05
CA VAL A 240 -6.46 3.48 5.46
C VAL A 240 -7.52 4.56 5.58
N CYS A 241 -8.26 4.58 6.70
CA CYS A 241 -9.37 5.51 6.91
C CYS A 241 -8.91 6.96 7.21
N LYS A 242 -9.84 7.92 7.07
CA LYS A 242 -9.59 9.37 7.31
C LYS A 242 -8.96 9.65 8.67
N GLN A 243 -9.44 8.97 9.70
CA GLN A 243 -8.98 9.14 11.08
C GLN A 243 -7.53 8.70 11.23
N GLN A 244 -7.17 7.53 10.69
CA GLN A 244 -5.80 7.01 10.72
C GLN A 244 -4.83 7.92 9.96
N ARG A 245 -5.21 8.38 8.76
CA ARG A 245 -4.37 9.28 7.96
C ARG A 245 -4.09 10.60 8.68
N ARG A 246 -5.14 11.27 9.18
CA ARG A 246 -4.98 12.55 9.89
C ARG A 246 -4.16 12.41 11.16
N LYS A 247 -4.35 11.31 11.91
CA LYS A 247 -3.53 11.01 13.08
C LYS A 247 -2.06 10.82 12.71
N LEU A 248 -1.77 9.96 11.73
CA LEU A 248 -0.40 9.69 11.28
C LEU A 248 0.30 10.97 10.80
N LEU A 249 -0.38 11.79 10.00
CA LEU A 249 0.15 13.06 9.50
C LEU A 249 0.42 14.07 10.62
N LYS A 250 -0.49 14.19 11.58
CA LYS A 250 -0.33 15.07 12.74
C LYS A 250 0.82 14.60 13.65
N ASP A 251 0.92 13.30 13.91
CA ASP A 251 1.91 12.74 14.83
C ASP A 251 3.33 12.72 14.24
N THR A 252 3.46 12.59 12.92
CA THR A 252 4.78 12.45 12.26
C THR A 252 5.24 13.75 11.58
N TRP A 253 4.33 14.47 10.93
CA TRP A 253 4.62 15.69 10.15
C TRP A 253 3.99 16.96 10.74
N TYR A 254 3.35 16.88 11.92
CA TYR A 254 2.87 18.05 12.68
C TYR A 254 1.89 18.97 11.94
N PHE A 255 1.10 18.43 11.01
CA PHE A 255 0.05 19.19 10.32
C PHE A 255 -1.27 18.42 10.22
N ASN A 256 -2.37 19.16 10.02
CA ASN A 256 -3.69 18.59 9.73
C ASN A 256 -3.94 18.64 8.23
N CYS A 257 -4.17 17.50 7.58
CA CYS A 257 -4.46 17.47 6.15
C CYS A 257 -5.90 17.92 5.86
N GLU A 258 -6.03 18.89 4.96
CA GLU A 258 -7.30 19.48 4.51
C GLU A 258 -7.56 19.27 3.02
N CYS A 259 -6.87 18.30 2.39
CA CYS A 259 -7.07 17.97 0.98
C CYS A 259 -8.50 17.49 0.69
N GLU A 260 -8.87 17.49 -0.60
CA GLU A 260 -10.18 17.08 -1.10
C GLU A 260 -10.70 15.77 -0.47
N ARG A 261 -9.89 14.71 -0.45
CA ARG A 261 -10.29 13.43 0.17
C ARG A 261 -10.53 13.53 1.67
N CYS A 262 -9.76 14.35 2.39
CA CYS A 262 -10.00 14.57 3.82
C CYS A 262 -11.25 15.41 4.09
N GLN A 263 -11.74 16.17 3.10
CA GLN A 263 -12.98 16.94 3.19
C GLN A 263 -14.21 16.19 2.65
N ASP A 264 -14.00 15.07 1.96
CA ASP A 264 -15.06 14.23 1.40
C ASP A 264 -15.71 13.34 2.47
N ASP A 265 -16.92 13.68 2.88
CA ASP A 265 -17.71 12.90 3.84
C ASP A 265 -18.22 11.56 3.28
N SER A 266 -18.21 11.37 1.95
CA SER A 266 -18.60 10.09 1.35
C SER A 266 -17.61 8.97 1.69
N GLU A 267 -16.36 9.31 2.02
CA GLU A 267 -15.33 8.38 2.44
C GLU A 267 -15.69 7.64 3.75
N HIS A 268 -16.59 8.18 4.57
CA HIS A 268 -17.03 7.53 5.81
C HIS A 268 -17.68 6.15 5.58
N ILE A 269 -17.96 5.78 4.34
CA ILE A 269 -18.32 4.42 3.95
C ILE A 269 -17.22 3.39 4.25
N LEU A 270 -15.93 3.77 4.18
CA LEU A 270 -14.78 2.88 4.43
C LEU A 270 -14.72 2.35 5.86
N THR A 271 -15.47 2.95 6.77
CA THR A 271 -15.50 2.55 8.17
C THR A 271 -16.93 2.34 8.65
N SER A 272 -17.87 2.26 7.71
CA SER A 272 -19.28 1.98 7.99
C SER A 272 -19.49 0.57 8.55
N ILE A 273 -20.67 0.37 9.15
CA ILE A 273 -21.11 -0.91 9.72
C ILE A 273 -22.38 -1.37 8.99
N VAL A 274 -22.67 -2.67 9.04
CA VAL A 274 -23.91 -3.22 8.50
C VAL A 274 -25.05 -2.96 9.48
N CYS A 275 -26.20 -2.55 8.95
CA CYS A 275 -27.42 -2.39 9.73
C CYS A 275 -27.86 -3.71 10.36
N PRO A 276 -27.92 -3.83 11.71
CA PRO A 276 -28.26 -5.08 12.38
C PRO A 276 -29.73 -5.48 12.17
N THR A 277 -30.63 -4.53 11.89
CA THR A 277 -32.03 -4.87 11.57
C THR A 277 -32.15 -5.39 10.13
N CYS A 278 -31.52 -4.73 9.15
CA CYS A 278 -31.68 -5.09 7.75
C CYS A 278 -31.04 -6.44 7.42
N VAL A 279 -29.86 -6.72 7.98
CA VAL A 279 -29.15 -7.98 7.74
C VAL A 279 -29.86 -9.18 8.37
N ASN A 280 -30.57 -8.96 9.47
CA ASN A 280 -31.36 -10.01 10.13
C ASN A 280 -32.83 -10.03 9.68
N ASN A 281 -33.19 -9.28 8.63
CA ASN A 281 -34.55 -9.29 8.11
C ASN A 281 -34.75 -10.54 7.22
N PRO A 282 -35.61 -11.50 7.62
CA PRO A 282 -35.79 -12.77 6.92
C PRO A 282 -36.38 -12.64 5.52
N GLU A 283 -36.97 -11.48 5.16
CA GLU A 283 -37.56 -11.26 3.84
C GLU A 283 -36.55 -10.75 2.80
N LYS A 284 -35.43 -10.13 3.23
CA LYS A 284 -34.52 -9.40 2.33
C LYS A 284 -33.03 -9.63 2.59
N PHE A 285 -32.63 -9.91 3.83
CA PHE A 285 -31.21 -10.07 4.25
C PHE A 285 -30.27 -8.97 3.71
N LYS A 286 -30.76 -7.72 3.64
CA LYS A 286 -30.06 -6.62 2.96
C LYS A 286 -28.89 -6.12 3.80
N ARG A 287 -27.68 -6.09 3.22
CA ARG A 287 -26.49 -5.54 3.89
C ARG A 287 -26.40 -4.04 3.68
N VAL A 288 -27.17 -3.30 4.48
CA VAL A 288 -27.22 -1.82 4.38
C VAL A 288 -26.08 -1.18 5.19
N PRO A 289 -25.12 -0.49 4.55
CA PRO A 289 -24.05 0.19 5.26
C PRO A 289 -24.55 1.45 5.98
N ILE A 290 -24.01 1.70 7.17
CA ILE A 290 -24.31 2.84 8.04
C ILE A 290 -22.99 3.53 8.39
N THR A 291 -22.82 4.77 7.96
CA THR A 291 -21.60 5.54 8.26
C THR A 291 -21.62 6.02 9.71
N LEU A 292 -20.58 5.68 10.49
CA LEU A 292 -20.50 6.09 11.90
C LEU A 292 -20.15 7.58 12.08
N TRP A 293 -19.47 8.16 11.09
CA TRP A 293 -19.05 9.56 11.08
C TRP A 293 -19.86 10.37 10.06
N GLY A 294 -19.72 11.70 10.14
CA GLY A 294 -20.52 12.64 9.36
C GLY A 294 -21.97 12.72 9.84
N ASN A 295 -22.82 13.35 9.04
CA ASN A 295 -24.21 13.61 9.39
C ASN A 295 -25.23 12.71 8.67
N ARG A 296 -24.78 11.93 7.67
CA ARG A 296 -25.66 11.16 6.78
C ARG A 296 -26.62 10.21 7.52
N ASN A 297 -26.13 9.53 8.55
CA ASN A 297 -26.89 8.56 9.33
C ASN A 297 -27.30 9.09 10.71
N LYS A 298 -27.10 10.39 11.00
CA LYS A 298 -27.46 10.97 12.30
C LYS A 298 -28.84 11.62 12.25
N LYS A 299 -29.72 11.23 13.16
CA LYS A 299 -31.04 11.83 13.38
C LYS A 299 -31.26 12.01 14.87
N ASP A 300 -31.50 13.26 15.30
CA ASP A 300 -31.67 13.63 16.72
C ASP A 300 -30.51 13.10 17.60
N ASP A 301 -29.27 13.30 17.13
CA ASP A 301 -28.01 12.81 17.72
C ASP A 301 -27.90 11.28 17.88
N LYS A 302 -28.79 10.52 17.24
CA LYS A 302 -28.76 9.06 17.22
C LYS A 302 -28.37 8.54 15.84
N LEU A 303 -27.58 7.49 15.83
CA LEU A 303 -27.23 6.78 14.60
C LEU A 303 -28.43 5.96 14.12
N THR A 304 -28.84 6.15 12.87
CA THR A 304 -30.02 5.52 12.27
C THR A 304 -29.72 4.93 10.90
N CYS A 305 -30.40 3.85 10.56
CA CYS A 305 -30.36 3.26 9.23
C CYS A 305 -31.28 4.04 8.27
N LEU A 306 -30.78 4.46 7.11
CA LEU A 306 -31.59 5.19 6.11
C LEU A 306 -32.61 4.31 5.39
N GLU A 307 -32.43 2.98 5.41
CA GLU A 307 -33.35 2.04 4.76
C GLU A 307 -34.53 1.69 5.67
N CYS A 308 -34.25 1.24 6.91
CA CYS A 308 -35.30 0.78 7.84
C CYS A 308 -35.70 1.82 8.89
N ASN A 309 -35.01 2.97 8.96
CA ASN A 309 -35.21 4.04 9.95
C ASN A 309 -35.00 3.66 11.42
N ASN A 310 -34.53 2.44 11.70
CA ASN A 310 -34.24 2.03 13.07
C ASN A 310 -32.97 2.70 13.59
N VAL A 311 -33.00 3.01 14.89
CA VAL A 311 -31.83 3.44 15.65
C VAL A 311 -30.88 2.25 15.79
N VAL A 312 -29.60 2.49 15.49
CA VAL A 312 -28.55 1.49 15.66
C VAL A 312 -28.20 1.36 17.14
N PRO A 313 -28.21 0.15 17.72
CA PRO A 313 -27.81 -0.05 19.10
C PRO A 313 -26.34 0.34 19.33
N GLN A 314 -26.07 0.98 20.47
CA GLN A 314 -24.70 1.37 20.85
C GLN A 314 -23.77 0.17 20.97
N GLU A 315 -24.29 -0.98 21.45
CA GLU A 315 -23.53 -2.24 21.55
C GLU A 315 -22.98 -2.68 20.19
N THR A 316 -23.79 -2.60 19.13
CA THR A 316 -23.37 -2.93 17.76
C THR A 316 -22.25 -2.02 17.28
N VAL A 317 -22.34 -0.72 17.57
CA VAL A 317 -21.29 0.24 17.21
C VAL A 317 -19.98 -0.08 17.95
N LEU A 318 -20.05 -0.36 19.25
CA LEU A 318 -18.87 -0.73 20.05
C LEU A 318 -18.24 -2.03 19.59
N GLU A 319 -19.04 -3.04 19.26
CA GLU A 319 -18.57 -4.31 18.72
C GLU A 319 -17.82 -4.12 17.41
N ALA A 320 -18.38 -3.34 16.48
CA ALA A 320 -17.73 -3.04 15.22
C ALA A 320 -16.40 -2.28 15.40
N LEU A 321 -16.37 -1.27 16.29
CA LEU A 321 -15.16 -0.51 16.60
C LEU A 321 -14.06 -1.40 17.22
N LYS A 322 -14.43 -2.29 18.14
CA LYS A 322 -13.51 -3.28 18.71
C LYS A 322 -13.01 -4.26 17.66
N GLY A 323 -13.89 -4.72 16.77
CA GLY A 323 -13.55 -5.58 15.65
C GLY A 323 -12.54 -4.95 14.69
N MET A 324 -12.79 -3.70 14.27
CA MET A 324 -11.87 -2.96 13.40
C MET A 324 -10.48 -2.79 14.03
N ARG A 325 -10.40 -2.45 15.33
CA ARG A 325 -9.11 -2.36 16.05
C ARG A 325 -8.39 -3.70 16.12
N PHE A 326 -9.11 -4.76 16.48
CA PHE A 326 -8.56 -6.12 16.56
C PHE A 326 -7.98 -6.59 15.22
N ILE A 327 -8.69 -6.33 14.11
CA ILE A 327 -8.21 -6.66 12.76
C ILE A 327 -6.91 -5.92 12.46
N ASP A 328 -6.87 -4.61 12.75
CA ASP A 328 -5.68 -3.78 12.50
C ASP A 328 -4.49 -4.27 13.32
N ASP A 329 -4.69 -4.51 14.63
CA ASP A 329 -3.63 -4.92 15.55
C ASP A 329 -2.98 -6.25 15.14
N ILE A 330 -3.78 -7.25 14.74
CA ILE A 330 -3.25 -8.57 14.32
C ILE A 330 -2.46 -8.47 13.03
N LEU A 331 -2.96 -7.71 12.05
CA LEU A 331 -2.30 -7.56 10.76
C LEU A 331 -1.02 -6.72 10.90
N GLU A 332 -1.02 -5.69 11.74
CA GLU A 332 0.17 -4.86 12.00
C GLU A 332 1.28 -5.63 12.73
N ARG A 333 0.93 -6.57 13.61
CA ARG A 333 1.90 -7.41 14.33
C ARG A 333 2.54 -8.49 13.44
N GLY A 334 1.98 -8.75 12.27
CA GLY A 334 2.47 -9.77 11.34
C GLY A 334 2.27 -11.21 11.82
N GLU A 335 1.33 -11.42 12.76
CA GLU A 335 1.08 -12.74 13.37
C GLU A 335 0.58 -13.76 12.32
N VAL A 336 -0.12 -13.28 11.29
CA VAL A 336 -0.66 -14.11 10.20
C VAL A 336 0.46 -14.69 9.34
N GLU A 337 1.50 -13.90 9.05
CA GLU A 337 2.66 -14.32 8.27
C GLU A 337 3.53 -15.36 8.99
N GLU A 338 3.42 -15.46 10.31
CA GLU A 338 4.09 -16.47 11.13
C GLU A 338 3.35 -17.82 11.11
N MET A 339 2.09 -17.84 10.67
CA MET A 339 1.28 -19.05 10.59
C MET A 339 1.68 -19.94 9.41
N THR A 340 1.37 -21.24 9.52
CA THR A 340 1.38 -22.12 8.34
C THR A 340 0.26 -21.69 7.38
N THR A 341 0.45 -21.90 6.07
CA THR A 341 -0.55 -21.52 5.06
C THR A 341 -1.96 -22.04 5.38
N PRO A 342 -2.18 -23.32 5.78
CA PRO A 342 -3.51 -23.79 6.14
C PRO A 342 -4.12 -23.06 7.35
N ASN A 343 -3.31 -22.76 8.37
CA ASN A 343 -3.79 -22.05 9.56
C ASN A 343 -4.10 -20.59 9.25
N ALA A 344 -3.28 -19.93 8.44
CA ALA A 344 -3.52 -18.55 7.99
C ALA A 344 -4.85 -18.44 7.22
N ILE A 345 -5.10 -19.36 6.27
CA ILE A 345 -6.36 -19.41 5.52
C ILE A 345 -7.53 -19.59 6.47
N GLN A 346 -7.50 -20.63 7.32
CA GLN A 346 -8.59 -20.92 8.26
C GLN A 346 -8.86 -19.74 9.19
N PHE A 347 -7.81 -19.09 9.69
CA PHE A 347 -7.92 -17.95 10.58
C PHE A 347 -8.57 -16.75 9.88
N LEU A 348 -8.04 -16.35 8.72
CA LEU A 348 -8.54 -15.20 7.96
C LEU A 348 -9.97 -15.42 7.44
N GLU A 349 -10.30 -16.61 6.95
CA GLU A 349 -11.67 -16.96 6.58
C GLU A 349 -12.61 -16.92 7.79
N GLY A 350 -12.16 -17.40 8.95
CA GLY A 350 -12.88 -17.27 10.21
C GLY A 350 -13.17 -15.81 10.57
N LEU A 351 -12.21 -14.89 10.33
CA LEU A 351 -12.42 -13.46 10.52
C LEU A 351 -13.43 -12.87 9.53
N LEU A 352 -13.32 -13.22 8.24
CA LEU A 352 -14.30 -12.79 7.22
C LEU A 352 -15.72 -13.21 7.61
N THR A 353 -15.91 -14.49 7.95
CA THR A 353 -17.21 -15.03 8.37
C THR A 353 -17.72 -14.34 9.63
N ARG A 354 -16.87 -14.13 10.63
CA ARG A 354 -17.24 -13.45 11.88
C ARG A 354 -17.71 -12.02 11.65
N PHE A 355 -17.04 -11.28 10.78
CA PHE A 355 -17.32 -9.85 10.59
C PHE A 355 -18.27 -9.56 9.43
N ALA A 356 -18.67 -10.54 8.63
CA ALA A 356 -19.59 -10.39 7.50
C ALA A 356 -20.92 -9.69 7.85
N THR A 357 -21.46 -9.95 9.03
CA THR A 357 -22.74 -9.37 9.48
C THR A 357 -22.60 -8.01 10.18
N ILE A 358 -21.36 -7.59 10.45
CA ILE A 358 -21.03 -6.38 11.20
C ILE A 358 -20.40 -5.32 10.30
N LEU A 359 -19.52 -5.73 9.38
CA LEU A 359 -18.76 -4.86 8.50
C LEU A 359 -19.15 -5.13 7.03
N PRO A 360 -19.48 -4.09 6.24
CA PRO A 360 -19.71 -4.24 4.81
C PRO A 360 -18.39 -4.54 4.09
N VAL A 361 -18.45 -5.09 2.88
CA VAL A 361 -17.23 -5.49 2.13
C VAL A 361 -16.33 -4.30 1.86
N VAL A 362 -16.93 -3.14 1.56
CA VAL A 362 -16.25 -1.86 1.32
C VAL A 362 -15.55 -1.29 2.57
N ASN A 363 -15.80 -1.83 3.77
CA ASN A 363 -15.09 -1.41 4.97
C ASN A 363 -13.59 -1.77 4.84
N VAL A 364 -12.71 -0.80 5.05
CA VAL A 364 -11.26 -0.94 4.83
C VAL A 364 -10.64 -2.02 5.70
N TYR A 365 -11.13 -2.23 6.93
CA TYR A 365 -10.64 -3.29 7.81
C TYR A 365 -11.11 -4.67 7.34
N TYR A 366 -12.35 -4.78 6.86
CA TYR A 366 -12.82 -6.01 6.22
C TYR A 366 -12.00 -6.33 4.97
N THR A 367 -11.77 -5.33 4.11
CA THR A 367 -10.94 -5.50 2.92
C THR A 367 -9.47 -5.82 3.26
N LYS A 368 -8.91 -5.32 4.37
CA LYS A 368 -7.57 -5.70 4.83
C LYS A 368 -7.46 -7.21 5.10
N ILE A 369 -8.50 -7.84 5.67
CA ILE A 369 -8.54 -9.31 5.82
C ILE A 369 -8.54 -9.98 4.44
N VAL A 370 -9.37 -9.49 3.50
CA VAL A 370 -9.43 -10.00 2.12
C VAL A 370 -8.04 -9.94 1.46
N GLN A 371 -7.36 -8.80 1.55
CA GLN A 371 -6.01 -8.64 0.99
C GLN A 371 -4.97 -9.53 1.67
N ALA A 372 -5.05 -9.71 2.99
CA ALA A 372 -4.16 -10.62 3.71
C ALA A 372 -4.38 -12.09 3.31
N LEU A 373 -5.58 -12.47 2.86
CA LEU A 373 -5.90 -13.84 2.46
C LEU A 373 -5.37 -14.20 1.07
N ILE A 374 -5.39 -13.25 0.13
CA ILE A 374 -5.03 -13.48 -1.28
C ILE A 374 -3.70 -14.25 -1.45
N PRO A 375 -2.58 -13.90 -0.77
CA PRO A 375 -1.30 -14.58 -0.95
C PRO A 375 -1.27 -16.04 -0.52
N PHE A 376 -2.24 -16.49 0.28
CA PHE A 376 -2.30 -17.87 0.76
C PHE A 376 -3.14 -18.78 -0.13
N ILE A 377 -3.95 -18.20 -1.03
CA ILE A 377 -4.82 -18.98 -1.91
C ILE A 377 -3.99 -19.56 -3.07
N ASN A 378 -4.27 -20.82 -3.41
CA ASN A 378 -3.62 -21.49 -4.52
C ASN A 378 -3.89 -20.75 -5.84
N SER A 379 -2.84 -20.49 -6.63
CA SER A 379 -2.93 -19.80 -7.93
C SER A 379 -3.87 -20.48 -8.94
N GLU A 380 -4.16 -21.77 -8.75
CA GLU A 380 -5.09 -22.54 -9.57
C GLU A 380 -6.56 -22.33 -9.20
N ASP A 381 -6.85 -21.81 -8.00
CA ASP A 381 -8.22 -21.47 -7.59
C ASP A 381 -8.64 -20.10 -8.13
N ALA A 382 -8.81 -20.04 -9.45
CA ALA A 382 -9.11 -18.80 -10.17
C ALA A 382 -10.43 -18.16 -9.73
N ALA A 383 -11.45 -18.97 -9.38
CA ALA A 383 -12.75 -18.45 -8.96
C ALA A 383 -12.62 -17.70 -7.63
N LYS A 384 -11.99 -18.32 -6.63
CA LYS A 384 -11.80 -17.68 -5.32
C LYS A 384 -10.92 -16.45 -5.39
N LEU A 385 -9.83 -16.50 -6.16
CA LEU A 385 -8.95 -15.35 -6.34
C LEU A 385 -9.65 -14.20 -7.06
N LEU A 386 -10.48 -14.50 -8.07
CA LEU A 386 -11.33 -13.50 -8.72
C LEU A 386 -12.23 -12.81 -7.71
N ASP A 387 -12.93 -13.58 -6.88
CA ASP A 387 -13.85 -13.04 -5.87
C ASP A 387 -13.11 -12.16 -4.85
N LEU A 388 -11.97 -12.60 -4.33
CA LEU A 388 -11.19 -11.81 -3.36
C LEU A 388 -10.67 -10.50 -3.97
N HIS A 389 -10.16 -10.52 -5.20
CA HIS A 389 -9.73 -9.28 -5.85
C HIS A 389 -10.90 -8.34 -6.17
N ALA A 390 -12.06 -8.90 -6.59
CA ALA A 390 -13.27 -8.14 -6.85
C ALA A 390 -13.87 -7.52 -5.58
N MET A 391 -13.79 -8.22 -4.43
CA MET A 391 -14.19 -7.67 -3.13
C MET A 391 -13.33 -6.49 -2.70
N ALA A 392 -12.03 -6.51 -3.01
CA ALA A 392 -11.11 -5.44 -2.61
C ALA A 392 -11.15 -4.20 -3.50
N GLU A 393 -11.48 -4.36 -4.78
CA GLU A 393 -11.40 -3.30 -5.78
C GLU A 393 -12.22 -2.02 -5.45
N PRO A 394 -13.46 -2.10 -4.93
CA PRO A 394 -14.26 -0.90 -4.67
C PRO A 394 -13.67 -0.01 -3.59
N SER A 395 -13.16 -0.59 -2.49
CA SER A 395 -12.53 0.20 -1.42
C SER A 395 -11.19 0.79 -1.87
N LEU A 396 -10.46 0.11 -2.76
CA LEU A 396 -9.26 0.64 -3.39
C LEU A 396 -9.55 1.87 -4.26
N ARG A 397 -10.65 1.88 -5.04
CA ARG A 397 -11.04 3.07 -5.82
C ARG A 397 -11.40 4.27 -4.97
N ILE A 398 -11.93 4.05 -3.77
CA ILE A 398 -12.19 5.14 -2.82
C ILE A 398 -10.86 5.66 -2.26
N CYS A 399 -9.94 4.75 -1.92
CA CYS A 399 -8.67 5.06 -1.27
C CYS A 399 -7.63 5.71 -2.20
N PHE A 400 -7.52 5.25 -3.44
CA PHE A 400 -6.47 5.66 -4.37
C PHE A 400 -6.99 6.61 -5.45
N PRO A 401 -6.15 7.47 -6.05
CA PRO A 401 -6.52 8.23 -7.24
C PRO A 401 -6.72 7.31 -8.45
N SER A 402 -7.50 7.76 -9.44
CA SER A 402 -8.01 6.93 -10.53
C SER A 402 -6.95 6.18 -11.35
N ASN A 403 -5.75 6.74 -11.52
CA ASN A 403 -4.66 6.12 -12.29
C ASN A 403 -3.58 5.47 -11.41
N HIS A 404 -3.84 5.22 -10.12
CA HIS A 404 -2.84 4.65 -9.22
C HIS A 404 -2.50 3.19 -9.55
N PRO A 405 -1.20 2.77 -9.51
CA PRO A 405 -0.80 1.40 -9.81
C PRO A 405 -1.46 0.32 -8.94
N ALA A 406 -1.80 0.64 -7.69
CA ALA A 406 -2.47 -0.31 -6.79
C ALA A 406 -3.83 -0.78 -7.30
N ILE A 407 -4.63 0.10 -7.94
CA ILE A 407 -5.90 -0.29 -8.54
C ILE A 407 -5.62 -1.17 -9.78
N ALA A 408 -4.68 -0.73 -10.63
CA ALA A 408 -4.32 -1.48 -11.84
C ALA A 408 -3.81 -2.90 -11.54
N PHE A 409 -3.09 -3.09 -10.43
CA PHE A 409 -2.67 -4.42 -9.97
C PHE A 409 -3.87 -5.36 -9.74
N HIS A 410 -4.92 -4.88 -9.07
CA HIS A 410 -6.14 -5.66 -8.85
C HIS A 410 -6.88 -5.93 -10.16
N LEU A 411 -7.02 -4.91 -11.04
CA LEU A 411 -7.67 -5.08 -12.34
C LEU A 411 -6.93 -6.10 -13.22
N ARG A 412 -5.60 -6.05 -13.25
CA ARG A 412 -4.77 -7.06 -13.93
C ARG A 412 -5.10 -8.46 -13.43
N ASN A 413 -5.10 -8.67 -12.11
CA ASN A 413 -5.33 -10.01 -11.56
C ASN A 413 -6.76 -10.50 -11.82
N ILE A 414 -7.76 -9.63 -11.70
CA ILE A 414 -9.14 -9.93 -12.13
C ILE A 414 -9.17 -10.38 -13.60
N GLY A 415 -8.44 -9.68 -14.48
CA GLY A 415 -8.28 -10.05 -15.88
C GLY A 415 -7.66 -11.45 -16.08
N ILE A 416 -6.61 -11.79 -15.33
CA ILE A 416 -5.98 -13.13 -15.35
C ILE A 416 -6.98 -14.20 -14.96
N PHE A 417 -7.73 -14.00 -13.88
CA PHE A 417 -8.66 -15.02 -13.40
C PHE A 417 -9.88 -15.17 -14.31
N TYR A 418 -10.38 -14.10 -14.92
CA TYR A 418 -11.37 -14.23 -16.00
C TYR A 418 -10.84 -15.01 -17.20
N GLN A 419 -9.56 -14.84 -17.58
CA GLN A 419 -8.95 -15.63 -18.64
C GLN A 419 -8.92 -17.11 -18.27
N LYS A 420 -8.44 -17.46 -17.07
CA LYS A 420 -8.42 -18.84 -16.58
C LYS A 420 -9.81 -19.49 -16.54
N LEU A 421 -10.85 -18.70 -16.32
CA LEU A 421 -12.26 -19.13 -16.34
C LEU A 421 -12.91 -19.11 -17.74
N GLY A 422 -12.14 -18.85 -18.80
CA GLY A 422 -12.63 -18.83 -20.19
C GLY A 422 -13.47 -17.61 -20.57
N GLN A 423 -13.56 -16.59 -19.71
CA GLN A 423 -14.31 -15.35 -19.96
C GLN A 423 -13.43 -14.28 -20.62
N LEU A 424 -13.01 -14.55 -21.86
CA LEU A 424 -11.99 -13.77 -22.56
C LEU A 424 -12.37 -12.30 -22.80
N ASP A 425 -13.64 -12.01 -23.11
CA ASP A 425 -14.10 -10.63 -23.32
C ASP A 425 -13.97 -9.77 -22.05
N LYS A 426 -14.29 -10.35 -20.89
CA LYS A 426 -14.11 -9.68 -19.60
C LYS A 426 -12.62 -9.51 -19.31
N SER A 427 -11.84 -10.57 -19.48
CA SER A 427 -10.38 -10.54 -19.29
C SER A 427 -9.72 -9.40 -20.06
N LYS A 428 -10.01 -9.32 -21.37
CA LYS A 428 -9.53 -8.25 -22.24
C LYS A 428 -9.86 -6.85 -21.70
N LYS A 429 -11.12 -6.63 -21.29
CA LYS A 429 -11.57 -5.34 -20.77
C LYS A 429 -10.78 -4.90 -19.54
N TYR A 430 -10.54 -5.81 -18.61
CA TYR A 430 -9.75 -5.54 -17.40
C TYR A 430 -8.27 -5.29 -17.70
N PHE A 431 -7.68 -6.02 -18.65
CA PHE A 431 -6.31 -5.75 -19.09
C PHE A 431 -6.17 -4.40 -19.80
N GLU A 432 -7.11 -4.02 -20.66
CA GLU A 432 -7.13 -2.70 -21.31
C GLU A 432 -7.21 -1.56 -20.30
N GLU A 433 -8.09 -1.69 -19.29
CA GLU A 433 -8.22 -0.69 -18.22
C GLU A 433 -6.94 -0.59 -17.38
N SER A 434 -6.40 -1.73 -16.94
CA SER A 434 -5.14 -1.80 -16.18
C SER A 434 -3.99 -1.18 -16.97
N LEU A 435 -3.85 -1.53 -18.25
CA LEU A 435 -2.76 -1.03 -19.11
C LEU A 435 -2.87 0.49 -19.32
N LYS A 436 -4.09 1.01 -19.50
CA LYS A 436 -4.32 2.46 -19.61
C LYS A 436 -3.83 3.20 -18.36
N MET A 437 -4.14 2.69 -17.18
CA MET A 437 -3.71 3.28 -15.90
C MET A 437 -2.19 3.21 -15.71
N LEU A 438 -1.57 2.07 -16.02
CA LEU A 438 -0.13 1.88 -15.86
C LEU A 438 0.69 2.72 -16.84
N ASN A 439 0.22 2.92 -18.08
CA ASN A 439 0.88 3.81 -19.03
C ASN A 439 0.92 5.28 -18.59
N ILE A 440 0.01 5.69 -17.71
CA ILE A 440 0.01 7.03 -17.10
C ILE A 440 0.96 7.05 -15.90
N SER A 441 0.77 6.12 -14.96
CA SER A 441 1.45 6.16 -13.66
C SER A 441 2.87 5.62 -13.64
N LEU A 442 3.24 4.74 -14.57
CA LEU A 442 4.52 4.05 -14.62
C LEU A 442 5.24 4.25 -15.97
N PRO A 443 6.58 4.11 -16.02
CA PRO A 443 7.30 4.05 -17.29
C PRO A 443 6.85 2.87 -18.16
N LYS A 444 6.87 3.04 -19.49
CA LYS A 444 6.50 1.96 -20.44
C LYS A 444 7.32 0.68 -20.29
N ASN A 445 8.57 0.81 -19.84
CA ASN A 445 9.49 -0.31 -19.61
C ASN A 445 9.44 -0.85 -18.17
N HIS A 446 8.49 -0.39 -17.35
CA HIS A 446 8.25 -0.94 -16.02
C HIS A 446 7.70 -2.37 -16.13
N SER A 447 8.15 -3.29 -15.27
CA SER A 447 7.76 -4.71 -15.28
C SER A 447 6.25 -4.89 -15.35
N MET A 448 5.51 -4.31 -14.40
CA MET A 448 4.04 -4.37 -14.39
C MET A 448 3.37 -3.90 -15.69
N THR A 449 3.93 -2.88 -16.37
CA THR A 449 3.36 -2.37 -17.63
C THR A 449 3.61 -3.35 -18.78
N LEU A 450 4.81 -3.92 -18.84
CA LEU A 450 5.17 -4.95 -19.82
C LEU A 450 4.36 -6.22 -19.61
N ASP A 451 4.21 -6.66 -18.36
CA ASP A 451 3.44 -7.86 -18.01
C ASP A 451 2.00 -7.78 -18.50
N VAL A 452 1.33 -6.64 -18.25
CA VAL A 452 -0.05 -6.44 -18.70
C VAL A 452 -0.13 -6.34 -20.22
N THR A 453 0.86 -5.73 -20.88
CA THR A 453 0.94 -5.69 -22.35
C THR A 453 0.97 -7.11 -22.92
N VAL A 454 1.85 -7.96 -22.40
CA VAL A 454 1.99 -9.35 -22.85
C VAL A 454 0.71 -10.17 -22.56
N LEU A 455 0.08 -9.97 -21.41
CA LEU A 455 -1.19 -10.64 -21.07
C LEU A 455 -2.31 -10.24 -22.03
N LEU A 456 -2.40 -8.95 -22.38
CA LEU A 456 -3.38 -8.44 -23.32
C LEU A 456 -3.16 -8.99 -24.74
N GLU A 457 -1.91 -9.08 -25.19
CA GLU A 457 -1.55 -9.71 -26.47
C GLU A 457 -1.99 -11.18 -26.51
N LYS A 458 -1.68 -11.95 -25.46
CA LYS A 458 -2.09 -13.36 -25.34
C LYS A 458 -3.61 -13.54 -25.41
N VAL A 459 -4.38 -12.72 -24.70
CA VAL A 459 -5.86 -12.80 -24.75
C VAL A 459 -6.40 -12.44 -26.13
N ASN A 460 -5.84 -11.42 -26.80
CA ASN A 460 -6.27 -11.06 -28.14
C ASN A 460 -6.01 -12.18 -29.15
N ASP A 461 -4.84 -12.83 -29.06
CA ASP A 461 -4.51 -13.99 -29.90
C ASP A 461 -5.46 -15.17 -29.65
N GLU A 462 -5.82 -15.42 -28.39
CA GLU A 462 -6.75 -16.47 -28.00
C GLU A 462 -8.16 -16.21 -28.56
N ILE A 463 -8.66 -14.97 -28.44
CA ILE A 463 -9.94 -14.54 -29.04
C ILE A 463 -9.91 -14.76 -30.56
N LEU A 464 -8.85 -14.32 -31.25
CA LEU A 464 -8.72 -14.47 -32.71
C LEU A 464 -8.72 -15.94 -33.12
N ARG A 465 -8.00 -16.81 -32.41
CA ARG A 465 -7.99 -18.26 -32.68
C ARG A 465 -9.39 -18.87 -32.57
N ILE A 466 -10.15 -18.51 -31.54
CA ILE A 466 -11.53 -18.99 -31.36
C ILE A 466 -12.43 -18.48 -32.50
N SER A 467 -12.32 -17.21 -32.89
CA SER A 467 -13.08 -16.67 -34.03
C SER A 467 -12.77 -17.41 -35.33
N THR A 468 -11.48 -17.63 -35.65
CA THR A 468 -11.09 -18.36 -36.88
C THR A 468 -11.49 -19.84 -36.86
N ASN A 469 -11.50 -20.49 -35.69
CA ASN A 469 -11.97 -21.86 -35.55
C ASN A 469 -13.49 -21.96 -35.71
N ASN A 470 -14.24 -20.95 -35.26
CA ASN A 470 -15.69 -20.89 -35.48
C ASN A 470 -16.00 -20.64 -36.97
N ASP A 471 -15.26 -19.75 -37.64
CA ASP A 471 -15.43 -19.50 -39.08
C ASP A 471 -15.09 -20.75 -39.91
N THR A 472 -14.07 -21.52 -39.54
CA THR A 472 -13.71 -22.78 -40.24
C THR A 472 -14.67 -23.92 -39.95
N ASN A 473 -15.23 -24.00 -38.74
CA ASN A 473 -16.30 -24.92 -38.40
C ASN A 473 -17.61 -24.55 -39.13
N ASP A 474 -17.94 -23.27 -39.28
CA ASP A 474 -19.08 -22.81 -40.07
C ASP A 474 -18.88 -23.03 -41.57
N ILE A 475 -17.65 -22.93 -42.08
CA ILE A 475 -17.31 -23.34 -43.46
C ILE A 475 -17.47 -24.86 -43.64
N GLN A 476 -17.07 -25.68 -42.66
CA GLN A 476 -17.25 -27.14 -42.69
C GLN A 476 -18.72 -27.57 -42.49
N LEU A 477 -19.49 -26.85 -41.69
CA LEU A 477 -20.94 -27.09 -41.52
C LEU A 477 -21.71 -26.66 -42.78
N ASN A 478 -21.32 -25.55 -43.42
CA ASN A 478 -21.90 -25.12 -44.70
C ASN A 478 -21.47 -26.00 -45.88
N THR A 479 -20.28 -26.62 -45.88
CA THR A 479 -19.91 -27.62 -46.91
C THR A 479 -20.54 -29.00 -46.68
N LYS A 480 -20.94 -29.36 -45.45
CA LYS A 480 -21.75 -30.56 -45.18
C LYS A 480 -23.24 -30.34 -45.43
N ASN A 481 -23.76 -29.13 -45.24
CA ASN A 481 -25.16 -28.80 -45.53
C ASN A 481 -25.43 -28.42 -47.00
N ALA A 482 -24.40 -28.14 -47.81
CA ALA A 482 -24.54 -27.90 -49.25
C ALA A 482 -24.64 -29.19 -50.11
N LEU A 483 -24.60 -30.39 -49.48
CA LEU A 483 -24.69 -31.68 -50.17
C LEU A 483 -25.99 -32.45 -49.91
N ASN A 484 -26.93 -31.91 -49.11
CA ASN A 484 -28.24 -32.51 -48.92
C ASN A 484 -29.34 -31.44 -48.88
N ASN A 485 -30.32 -31.62 -49.76
CA ASN A 485 -31.60 -30.90 -49.90
C ASN A 485 -31.60 -29.65 -50.80
N SER A 486 -31.79 -29.95 -52.09
CA SER A 486 -32.77 -29.26 -52.93
C SER A 486 -34.19 -29.41 -52.37
N ASP A 487 -35.00 -28.39 -52.65
CA ASP A 487 -36.47 -28.29 -52.60
C ASP A 487 -37.16 -27.68 -51.38
N SER A 488 -38.08 -26.79 -51.77
CA SER A 488 -39.20 -26.14 -51.09
C SER A 488 -38.97 -24.77 -50.42
N THR A 489 -39.59 -23.82 -51.13
CA THR A 489 -39.95 -22.42 -50.93
C THR A 489 -40.82 -22.10 -49.70
N GLU A 490 -40.85 -20.79 -49.39
CA GLU A 490 -41.86 -20.03 -48.60
C GLU A 490 -41.82 -20.19 -47.07
N ASP A 491 -41.98 -19.17 -46.21
CA ASP A 491 -41.98 -17.71 -46.30
C ASP A 491 -42.04 -17.15 -44.85
N VAL A 492 -41.78 -15.85 -44.70
CA VAL A 492 -42.14 -14.94 -43.58
C VAL A 492 -41.18 -14.73 -42.38
N ALA A 493 -40.71 -13.48 -42.35
CA ALA A 493 -39.97 -12.72 -41.35
C ALA A 493 -40.75 -12.35 -40.05
N LYS A 494 -40.03 -12.01 -38.97
CA LYS A 494 -40.01 -10.65 -38.33
C LYS A 494 -39.47 -10.60 -36.88
N ASN A 495 -38.73 -9.50 -36.63
CA ASN A 495 -38.43 -8.80 -35.36
C ASN A 495 -37.35 -9.43 -34.45
N PHE A 496 -36.33 -8.70 -33.94
CA PHE A 496 -36.30 -7.32 -33.44
C PHE A 496 -35.01 -6.55 -33.79
N GLU A 497 -35.21 -5.25 -34.03
CA GLU A 497 -34.23 -4.21 -34.29
C GLU A 497 -33.52 -3.67 -33.01
N ASN A 498 -32.27 -3.26 -33.22
CA ASN A 498 -31.62 -2.02 -32.77
C ASN A 498 -31.71 -1.56 -31.30
N ILE A 499 -30.55 -1.53 -30.64
CA ILE A 499 -30.20 -0.45 -29.70
C ILE A 499 -28.88 0.18 -30.17
N THR A 500 -28.98 1.42 -30.64
CA THR A 500 -27.89 2.29 -31.09
C THR A 500 -27.10 2.86 -29.92
N MET A 501 -25.79 2.93 -30.10
CA MET A 501 -24.88 3.81 -29.36
C MET A 501 -25.31 5.28 -29.53
N ASN A 502 -25.36 6.01 -28.41
CA ASN A 502 -25.04 7.43 -28.30
C ASN A 502 -25.01 7.81 -26.80
N ASP A 503 -23.80 8.02 -26.28
CA ASP A 503 -23.43 9.13 -25.38
C ASP A 503 -22.03 8.86 -24.79
N VAL A 504 -21.03 9.17 -25.62
CA VAL A 504 -19.68 9.52 -25.17
C VAL A 504 -19.65 11.04 -25.10
N ASN A 505 -19.19 11.57 -23.96
CA ASN A 505 -19.05 12.99 -23.56
C ASN A 505 -20.17 13.54 -22.67
N ASN A 506 -20.01 13.38 -21.36
CA ASN A 506 -20.04 14.53 -20.45
C ASN A 506 -19.34 14.17 -19.12
N ASP A 507 -18.34 14.98 -18.78
CA ASP A 507 -17.73 15.05 -17.46
C ASP A 507 -18.80 15.37 -16.40
N LYS A 508 -19.16 14.37 -15.60
CA LYS A 508 -19.64 14.56 -14.22
C LYS A 508 -19.15 13.39 -13.38
N GLU A 509 -18.41 13.74 -12.32
CA GLU A 509 -18.04 12.87 -11.21
C GLU A 509 -19.25 12.04 -10.76
N THR A 510 -19.19 10.73 -10.98
CA THR A 510 -20.11 9.79 -10.38
C THR A 510 -19.67 9.53 -8.95
N THR A 511 -20.37 10.15 -8.00
CA THR A 511 -20.30 9.78 -6.58
C THR A 511 -20.54 8.27 -6.42
N PRO A 512 -19.76 7.54 -5.60
CA PRO A 512 -19.78 6.06 -5.51
C PRO A 512 -20.98 5.52 -4.69
N SER A 513 -22.16 6.13 -4.78
CA SER A 513 -23.25 5.89 -3.83
C SER A 513 -24.11 4.64 -4.08
N SER A 514 -23.66 3.67 -4.88
CA SER A 514 -24.45 2.46 -5.18
C SER A 514 -23.63 1.18 -5.27
N ILE A 515 -22.69 0.96 -4.34
CA ILE A 515 -22.12 -0.37 -4.13
C ILE A 515 -23.15 -1.18 -3.35
N ASN A 516 -23.87 -2.07 -4.04
CA ASN A 516 -24.74 -3.05 -3.40
C ASN A 516 -23.86 -4.22 -2.92
N ASP A 517 -23.62 -4.28 -1.61
CA ASP A 517 -22.96 -5.42 -0.95
C ASP A 517 -23.69 -6.76 -1.16
N ASP A 518 -24.93 -6.72 -1.66
CA ASP A 518 -25.79 -7.88 -1.95
C ASP A 518 -25.37 -8.63 -3.24
N GLU A 519 -24.54 -8.04 -4.11
CA GLU A 519 -24.05 -8.70 -5.34
C GLU A 519 -22.83 -9.61 -5.10
N PHE A 520 -22.22 -9.58 -3.91
CA PHE A 520 -21.08 -10.42 -3.58
C PHE A 520 -21.55 -11.74 -2.93
N PRO A 521 -21.13 -12.91 -3.44
CA PRO A 521 -21.54 -14.21 -2.92
C PRO A 521 -20.82 -14.55 -1.61
N LEU A 522 -20.94 -13.71 -0.57
CA LEU A 522 -20.54 -14.05 0.79
C LEU A 522 -21.33 -15.25 1.35
N MET A 523 -22.44 -15.60 0.71
CA MET A 523 -23.33 -16.68 1.13
C MET A 523 -22.69 -18.07 1.00
N GLU A 524 -21.67 -18.27 0.16
CA GLU A 524 -20.91 -19.53 0.10
C GLU A 524 -19.93 -19.68 1.28
N LEU A 525 -19.44 -18.58 1.86
CA LEU A 525 -18.56 -18.58 3.04
C LEU A 525 -19.32 -18.89 4.35
N ILE A 526 -20.64 -18.69 4.35
CA ILE A 526 -21.53 -18.94 5.48
C ILE A 526 -22.28 -20.26 5.21
N SER A 527 -21.59 -21.39 5.35
CA SER A 527 -22.31 -22.68 5.35
C SER A 527 -23.36 -22.68 6.48
N GLU A 528 -24.57 -23.18 6.21
CA GLU A 528 -25.73 -23.18 7.13
C GLU A 528 -25.46 -23.86 8.50
N SER A 529 -24.31 -24.50 8.68
CA SER A 529 -23.94 -25.26 9.88
C SER A 529 -23.27 -24.47 11.02
N GLN A 530 -22.95 -23.17 10.84
CA GLN A 530 -22.13 -22.41 11.82
C GLN A 530 -22.84 -21.24 12.54
N CYS A 531 -24.14 -21.04 12.35
CA CYS A 531 -24.87 -19.99 13.08
C CYS A 531 -25.27 -20.48 14.48
N LYS A 532 -24.39 -20.34 15.48
CA LYS A 532 -24.76 -20.44 16.91
C LYS A 532 -25.08 -19.05 17.47
N PRO A 533 -26.09 -18.91 18.34
CA PRO A 533 -26.46 -17.62 18.92
C PRO A 533 -25.32 -17.07 19.77
N ILE A 534 -24.97 -15.80 19.53
CA ILE A 534 -23.90 -15.05 20.19
C ILE A 534 -24.26 -14.87 21.68
N LYS A 535 -23.35 -15.24 22.57
CA LYS A 535 -23.46 -14.91 24.01
C LYS A 535 -23.21 -13.41 24.19
N LYS A 536 -24.15 -12.72 24.85
CA LYS A 536 -24.01 -11.33 25.32
C LYS A 536 -22.73 -11.19 26.16
N LEU A 537 -21.87 -10.23 25.81
CA LEU A 537 -20.81 -9.76 26.73
C LEU A 537 -21.43 -8.76 27.71
N GLU A 538 -21.17 -8.95 29.00
CA GLU A 538 -21.58 -8.01 30.05
C GLU A 538 -20.68 -6.77 30.05
N ALA A 539 -21.30 -5.61 30.27
CA ALA A 539 -20.63 -4.31 30.33
C ALA A 539 -19.96 -4.13 31.70
N GLN A 540 -18.70 -3.68 31.70
CA GLN A 540 -18.09 -2.99 32.84
C GLN A 540 -17.47 -1.67 32.40
N ASP A 541 -17.72 -0.67 33.21
CA ASP A 541 -17.55 0.76 32.97
C ASP A 541 -16.10 1.24 33.03
N SER A 542 -15.72 2.06 32.05
CA SER A 542 -14.85 3.24 32.22
C SER A 542 -14.92 4.08 30.93
N LEU A 543 -15.89 4.99 30.89
CA LEU A 543 -16.38 5.69 29.70
C LEU A 543 -15.67 7.03 29.39
N THR A 544 -14.41 7.24 29.81
CA THR A 544 -13.81 8.60 29.78
C THR A 544 -12.61 8.79 28.85
N GLU A 545 -12.06 7.74 28.23
CA GLU A 545 -10.90 7.89 27.31
C GLU A 545 -11.22 7.59 25.84
N MET A 546 -12.40 7.04 25.54
CA MET A 546 -12.81 6.70 24.17
C MET A 546 -13.42 7.87 23.39
N PHE A 547 -13.69 8.99 24.06
CA PHE A 547 -14.32 10.18 23.50
C PHE A 547 -13.55 11.41 23.97
N ASN A 548 -12.39 11.64 23.37
CA ASN A 548 -11.75 12.94 23.48
C ASN A 548 -11.97 13.65 22.16
N GLU A 549 -12.78 14.69 22.12
CA GLU A 549 -13.20 15.35 20.89
C GLU A 549 -12.16 16.38 20.34
N ASP A 550 -10.98 16.47 20.93
CA ASP A 550 -9.76 16.91 20.22
C ASP A 550 -9.19 15.81 19.29
N THR A 551 -9.78 14.62 19.43
CA THR A 551 -10.20 13.64 18.42
C THR A 551 -11.74 13.76 18.21
N LEU A 552 -12.21 14.81 17.49
CA LEU A 552 -13.58 15.07 16.94
C LEU A 552 -14.66 15.87 17.75
N ASP A 553 -14.59 17.20 17.87
CA ASP A 553 -15.63 18.11 18.39
C ASP A 553 -16.85 18.19 17.45
N ILE A 554 -18.03 17.74 17.90
CA ILE A 554 -19.35 18.33 17.57
C ILE A 554 -20.27 18.29 18.80
N PRO A 555 -21.00 19.39 19.12
CA PRO A 555 -21.41 19.74 20.47
C PRO A 555 -22.78 19.19 20.92
N ASN A 556 -22.92 19.22 22.27
CA ASN A 556 -24.11 19.13 23.12
C ASN A 556 -24.53 17.75 23.65
N LEU A 557 -23.96 17.39 24.81
CA LEU A 557 -24.75 16.81 25.91
C LEU A 557 -24.30 17.41 27.25
N LYS A 558 -25.01 18.47 27.69
CA LYS A 558 -25.00 18.91 29.10
C LYS A 558 -25.92 17.99 29.89
N TYR A 559 -25.45 17.41 31.00
CA TYR A 559 -26.17 17.49 32.28
C TYR A 559 -25.28 17.18 33.50
N ASN A 560 -25.36 18.11 34.45
CA ASN A 560 -24.92 18.19 35.85
C ASN A 560 -24.42 16.94 36.58
N LEU A 561 -23.27 17.10 37.27
CA LEU A 561 -23.12 16.71 38.68
C LEU A 561 -22.23 17.73 39.40
N GLN A 562 -22.86 18.61 40.20
CA GLN A 562 -22.24 19.32 41.32
C GLN A 562 -22.51 18.54 42.61
N GLU A 563 -21.59 18.70 43.57
CA GLU A 563 -21.72 18.42 45.02
C GLU A 563 -21.47 16.99 45.55
N LYS A 564 -20.24 16.74 46.02
CA LYS A 564 -19.80 16.74 47.45
C LYS A 564 -18.52 15.89 47.60
N MET A 565 -17.38 16.51 47.93
CA MET A 565 -16.77 16.53 49.29
C MET A 565 -16.56 15.13 49.89
N SER A 566 -15.45 14.71 50.47
CA SER A 566 -14.14 15.28 50.81
C SER A 566 -13.33 14.14 51.48
N ASN A 567 -12.00 14.23 51.46
CA ASN A 567 -11.02 13.52 52.34
C ASN A 567 -10.84 12.00 52.06
N ASN A 568 -9.66 11.39 52.05
CA ASN A 568 -8.38 11.67 52.70
C ASN A 568 -7.20 11.01 51.94
N LYS A 569 -6.00 11.53 52.22
CA LYS A 569 -4.64 10.98 52.03
C LYS A 569 -4.59 9.43 52.16
N THR A 570 -3.74 8.65 51.50
CA THR A 570 -2.26 8.70 51.44
C THR A 570 -1.73 7.51 50.59
N LYS A 571 -0.60 7.70 49.90
CA LYS A 571 0.46 6.72 49.51
C LYS A 571 0.14 5.51 48.59
N LEU A 572 0.78 5.59 47.41
CA LEU A 572 1.53 4.56 46.66
C LEU A 572 1.26 3.09 47.00
N ASN A 573 0.69 2.37 46.03
CA ASN A 573 1.24 1.16 45.44
C ASN A 573 0.69 1.05 44.00
N ILE A 574 1.60 0.94 43.03
CA ILE A 574 1.27 0.59 41.65
C ILE A 574 1.26 -0.94 41.64
N GLU A 575 0.08 -1.55 41.64
CA GLU A 575 -0.10 -2.92 41.18
C GLU A 575 -0.57 -2.83 39.73
N GLU A 576 0.22 -3.42 38.84
CA GLU A 576 -0.14 -3.68 37.45
C GLU A 576 -1.35 -4.62 37.44
N SER A 577 -2.48 -4.19 36.87
CA SER A 577 -3.59 -5.07 36.55
C SER A 577 -3.44 -5.52 35.09
N GLU A 578 -3.04 -6.78 34.94
CA GLU A 578 -3.16 -7.58 33.72
C GLU A 578 -4.65 -7.77 33.40
N ASP A 579 -5.10 -7.29 32.25
CA ASP A 579 -6.36 -7.69 31.61
C ASP A 579 -6.05 -8.07 30.14
N GLU A 580 -5.39 -9.22 29.99
CA GLU A 580 -5.34 -9.94 28.71
C GLU A 580 -6.73 -10.51 28.41
N PHE A 581 -7.23 -10.25 27.20
CA PHE A 581 -8.33 -11.03 26.62
C PHE A 581 -7.86 -12.49 26.50
N PRO A 582 -8.64 -13.50 26.92
CA PRO A 582 -8.18 -14.88 26.92
C PRO A 582 -8.09 -15.39 25.48
N LEU A 583 -6.87 -15.46 24.95
CA LEU A 583 -6.51 -16.17 23.71
C LEU A 583 -6.56 -17.71 23.89
N GLU A 584 -6.91 -18.20 25.08
CA GLU A 584 -6.53 -19.53 25.56
C GLU A 584 -7.52 -20.65 25.21
N ASP A 585 -8.67 -20.32 24.62
CA ASP A 585 -9.70 -21.30 24.24
C ASP A 585 -9.61 -21.80 22.78
N LEU A 586 -8.60 -21.38 22.00
CA LEU A 586 -8.48 -21.74 20.57
C LEU A 586 -7.23 -22.55 20.19
N ILE A 587 -6.34 -22.88 21.14
CA ILE A 587 -5.08 -23.59 20.85
C ILE A 587 -4.96 -24.89 21.68
N PRO A 588 -4.93 -26.08 21.05
CA PRO A 588 -4.71 -27.36 21.74
C PRO A 588 -3.39 -27.41 22.55
N GLU A 589 -3.41 -28.10 23.71
CA GLU A 589 -2.32 -28.13 24.71
C GLU A 589 -0.98 -28.70 24.19
N ASP A 590 -0.99 -29.47 23.11
CA ASP A 590 0.19 -30.13 22.54
C ASP A 590 1.12 -29.19 21.77
N GLN A 591 0.68 -27.96 21.47
CA GLN A 591 1.49 -26.94 20.78
C GLN A 591 2.17 -25.94 21.74
N ARG A 592 1.98 -26.08 23.07
CA ARG A 592 2.46 -25.13 24.09
C ARG A 592 3.96 -25.19 24.46
N LYS A 593 4.86 -25.56 23.53
CA LYS A 593 6.31 -25.52 23.81
C LYS A 593 7.09 -24.72 22.76
N PRO A 594 7.75 -23.61 23.15
CA PRO A 594 8.60 -22.88 22.24
C PRO A 594 9.90 -23.65 22.01
N LYS A 595 10.08 -24.21 20.80
CA LYS A 595 11.42 -24.46 20.29
C LYS A 595 11.92 -23.16 19.68
N LYS A 596 12.99 -22.57 20.24
CA LYS A 596 13.79 -21.57 19.54
C LYS A 596 14.39 -22.23 18.29
N LEU A 597 13.75 -22.01 17.15
CA LEU A 597 14.28 -22.27 15.81
C LEU A 597 14.45 -20.91 15.11
N PRO A 598 15.47 -20.76 14.25
CA PRO A 598 15.78 -19.49 13.60
C PRO A 598 14.60 -18.99 12.75
N LEU A 599 14.43 -17.67 12.74
CA LEU A 599 13.45 -16.93 11.93
C LEU A 599 13.45 -17.45 10.48
N PRO A 600 12.31 -17.89 9.93
CA PRO A 600 12.20 -18.24 8.52
C PRO A 600 12.17 -16.98 7.65
N GLU A 601 12.85 -17.04 6.50
CA GLU A 601 12.87 -16.00 5.47
C GLU A 601 11.45 -15.65 4.99
N LYS A 602 11.14 -14.35 5.00
CA LYS A 602 9.89 -13.74 4.52
C LYS A 602 9.83 -13.72 2.97
N ALA A 603 9.99 -14.89 2.34
CA ALA A 603 10.05 -15.07 0.88
C ALA A 603 8.68 -15.03 0.15
N LYS A 604 7.57 -14.73 0.84
CA LYS A 604 6.22 -14.98 0.30
C LYS A 604 5.52 -13.78 -0.38
N GLN A 605 6.00 -12.54 -0.19
CA GLN A 605 5.56 -11.43 -1.05
C GLN A 605 6.26 -11.46 -2.41
N ASP A 606 7.50 -11.97 -2.47
CA ASP A 606 8.23 -12.20 -3.71
C ASP A 606 7.66 -13.41 -4.50
N GLU A 607 7.15 -14.45 -3.83
CA GLU A 607 6.46 -15.58 -4.50
C GLU A 607 5.17 -15.19 -5.24
N LEU A 608 4.45 -14.15 -4.79
CA LEU A 608 3.23 -13.68 -5.46
C LEU A 608 3.49 -13.16 -6.89
N PHE A 609 4.74 -12.74 -7.18
CA PHE A 609 5.19 -12.37 -8.52
C PHE A 609 6.09 -13.43 -9.18
N MET A 610 6.87 -14.20 -8.41
CA MET A 610 7.78 -15.22 -8.96
C MET A 610 7.06 -16.49 -9.45
N MET A 611 5.81 -16.73 -9.05
CA MET A 611 5.02 -17.87 -9.54
C MET A 611 4.67 -17.83 -11.04
N HIS A 612 5.07 -16.80 -11.79
CA HIS A 612 4.81 -16.70 -13.24
C HIS A 612 6.02 -16.32 -14.12
N SER A 613 7.25 -16.44 -13.63
CA SER A 613 8.46 -16.28 -14.47
C SER A 613 9.12 -17.58 -14.93
N GLU A 614 8.67 -18.74 -14.47
CA GLU A 614 9.15 -20.04 -14.95
C GLU A 614 8.22 -20.59 -16.04
N GLU A 615 8.53 -20.21 -17.27
CA GLU A 615 8.32 -20.92 -18.57
C GLU A 615 8.34 -19.87 -19.69
N VAL A 616 9.52 -19.31 -19.93
CA VAL A 616 9.88 -18.75 -21.24
C VAL A 616 11.19 -19.42 -21.66
N ASP A 617 11.09 -20.72 -21.92
CA ASP A 617 12.16 -21.45 -22.60
C ASP A 617 12.00 -21.27 -24.13
N ASP A 618 13.13 -20.91 -24.74
CA ASP A 618 13.50 -21.03 -26.15
C ASP A 618 12.71 -20.26 -27.23
N LEU A 619 13.09 -19.00 -27.44
CA LEU A 619 13.11 -18.41 -28.79
C LEU A 619 14.50 -18.68 -29.42
N PRO A 620 14.62 -19.48 -30.48
CA PRO A 620 15.90 -19.71 -31.14
C PRO A 620 16.38 -18.44 -31.85
N GLU A 621 17.62 -18.02 -31.53
CA GLU A 621 18.36 -17.01 -32.27
C GLU A 621 18.49 -17.44 -33.74
N LEU A 622 17.79 -16.71 -34.63
CA LEU A 622 18.05 -16.75 -36.06
C LEU A 622 19.39 -16.05 -36.33
N VAL A 623 20.44 -16.85 -36.38
CA VAL A 623 21.72 -16.53 -37.02
C VAL A 623 21.44 -16.05 -38.45
N LYS A 624 21.91 -14.85 -38.79
CA LYS A 624 22.22 -14.49 -40.17
C LYS A 624 23.74 -14.46 -40.30
N GLU A 625 24.25 -15.45 -41.03
CA GLU A 625 25.56 -15.39 -41.68
C GLU A 625 25.59 -14.22 -42.66
N GLU A 626 26.69 -13.46 -42.71
CA GLU A 626 27.66 -13.49 -43.81
C GLU A 626 28.72 -12.37 -43.62
N ASP A 627 29.97 -12.77 -43.91
CA ASP A 627 31.26 -12.06 -43.99
C ASP A 627 32.04 -11.66 -42.72
#